data_AF-A0A838UQG7-F1
#
_entry.id   AF-A0A838UQG7-F1
#
_cell.length_a   1.000
_cell.length_b   1.000
_cell.length_c   1.000
_cell.angle_alpha   90.00
_cell.angle_beta   90.00
_cell.angle_gamma   90.00
#
_symmetry.space_group_name_H-M   'P 1'
#
loop_
_entity.id
_entity.type
_entity.pdbx_description
1 polymer ?
#
loop_
_entity_poly.entity_id
_entity_poly.type
_entity_poly.pdbx_seq_one_letter_code
_entity_poly.pdbx_strand_id
1 'polypeptide(L)'
;MGVLSAAERRLVLSEAQSMVQARLLVLLLELADQDLSDMSPAHRALLADALDRVPATIPVGLVQRLRVALATVPEEVADAVA
;
A
#
# COMPACT_ATOMS: atom_id res chain seq x y z
N MET A 1 -16.91 35.40 3.08
CA MET A 1 -16.23 34.16 2.65
C MET A 1 -17.11 33.48 1.63
N GLY A 2 -16.64 33.30 0.39
CA GLY A 2 -17.41 32.65 -0.67
C GLY A 2 -17.40 31.13 -0.50
N VAL A 3 -18.55 30.49 -0.67
CA VAL A 3 -18.67 29.03 -0.72
C VAL A 3 -18.13 28.55 -2.06
N LEU A 4 -17.25 27.55 -2.04
CA LEU A 4 -16.68 26.95 -3.26
C LEU A 4 -17.80 26.47 -4.19
N SER A 5 -17.68 26.82 -5.46
CA SER A 5 -18.49 26.25 -6.53
C SER A 5 -18.34 24.72 -6.60
N ALA A 6 -19.30 24.06 -7.25
CA ALA A 6 -19.22 22.62 -7.48
C ALA A 6 -17.98 22.23 -8.33
N ALA A 7 -17.52 23.11 -9.22
CA ALA A 7 -16.32 22.88 -10.01
C ALA A 7 -15.05 22.92 -9.14
N GLU A 8 -14.91 23.94 -8.29
CA GLU A 8 -13.76 24.07 -7.40
C GLU A 8 -13.67 22.93 -6.39
N ARG A 9 -14.81 22.47 -5.84
CA ARG A 9 -14.81 21.30 -4.94
C ARG A 9 -14.34 20.02 -5.63
N ARG A 10 -14.70 19.80 -6.90
CA ARG A 10 -14.21 18.64 -7.66
C ARG A 10 -12.72 18.72 -7.95
N LEU A 11 -12.21 19.91 -8.26
CA LEU A 11 -10.78 20.14 -8.45
C LEU A 11 -10.01 19.85 -7.16
N VAL A 12 -10.42 20.43 -6.03
CA VAL A 12 -9.79 20.22 -4.72
C VAL A 12 -9.81 18.74 -4.33
N LEU A 13 -10.93 18.05 -4.56
CA LEU A 13 -11.03 16.61 -4.28
C LEU A 13 -10.08 15.78 -5.16
N SER A 14 -10.00 16.12 -6.45
CA SER A 14 -9.07 15.45 -7.38
C SER A 14 -7.61 15.68 -6.99
N GLU A 15 -7.24 16.89 -6.58
CA GLU A 15 -5.88 17.20 -6.12
C GLU A 15 -5.53 16.45 -4.84
N ALA A 16 -6.45 16.42 -3.86
CA ALA A 16 -6.28 15.66 -2.64
C ALA A 16 -6.12 14.15 -2.93
N GLN A 17 -6.91 13.60 -3.86
CA GLN A 17 -6.78 12.20 -4.27
C GLN A 17 -5.42 11.92 -4.91
N SER A 18 -4.96 12.80 -5.81
CA SER A 18 -3.63 12.68 -6.43
C SER A 18 -2.50 12.73 -5.39
N MET A 19 -2.60 13.61 -4.39
CA MET A 19 -1.61 13.68 -3.30
C MET A 19 -1.58 12.41 -2.46
N VAL A 20 -2.75 11.86 -2.11
CA VAL A 20 -2.84 10.60 -1.35
C VAL A 20 -2.23 9.44 -2.15
N GLN A 21 -2.52 9.36 -3.44
CA GLN A 21 -1.96 8.34 -4.33
C GLN A 21 -0.43 8.47 -4.46
N ALA A 22 0.08 9.69 -4.60
CA ALA A 22 1.53 9.93 -4.66
C ALA A 22 2.24 9.49 -3.37
N ARG A 23 1.67 9.82 -2.20
CA ARG A 23 2.21 9.40 -0.90
C ARG A 23 2.18 7.88 -0.75
N LEU A 24 1.07 7.24 -1.13
CA LEU A 24 0.96 5.78 -1.11
C LEU A 24 2.02 5.13 -2.01
N LEU A 25 2.23 5.67 -3.22
CA LEU A 25 3.26 5.15 -4.13
C LEU A 25 4.66 5.23 -3.52
N VAL A 26 5.01 6.35 -2.88
CA VAL A 26 6.30 6.51 -2.21
C VAL A 26 6.47 5.47 -1.10
N LEU A 27 5.47 5.31 -0.22
CA LEU A 27 5.52 4.31 0.84
C LEU A 27 5.67 2.88 0.32
N LEU A 28 4.99 2.53 -0.77
CA LEU A 28 5.12 1.21 -1.39
C LEU A 28 6.51 1.00 -2.02
N LEU A 29 7.14 2.05 -2.55
CA LEU A 29 8.50 1.98 -3.07
C LEU A 29 9.52 1.83 -1.94
N GLU A 30 9.38 2.60 -0.85
CA GLU A 30 10.21 2.47 0.35
C GLU A 30 10.09 1.08 0.96
N LEU A 31 8.87 0.55 1.02
CA LEU A 31 8.63 -0.81 1.50
C LEU A 31 9.24 -1.87 0.57
N ALA A 32 9.22 -1.65 -0.74
CA ALA A 32 9.81 -2.57 -1.71
C ALA A 32 11.35 -2.59 -1.67
N ASP A 33 11.96 -1.58 -1.05
CA ASP A 33 13.40 -1.49 -0.82
C ASP A 33 13.81 -2.04 0.56
N GLN A 34 12.85 -2.28 1.46
CA GLN A 34 13.10 -2.85 2.78
C GLN A 34 13.25 -4.37 2.73
N ASP A 35 14.08 -4.90 3.63
CA ASP A 35 14.11 -6.33 3.91
C ASP A 35 12.88 -6.71 4.74
N LEU A 36 11.97 -7.49 4.15
CA LEU A 36 10.71 -7.91 4.79
C LEU A 36 10.84 -9.25 5.54
N SER A 37 12.03 -9.85 5.56
CA SER A 37 12.25 -11.18 6.17
C SER A 37 11.96 -11.21 7.68
N ASP A 38 12.33 -10.14 8.39
CA ASP A 38 12.12 -9.99 9.84
C ASP A 38 10.69 -9.55 10.23
N MET A 39 9.81 -9.33 9.24
CA MET A 39 8.44 -8.90 9.51
C MET A 39 7.62 -10.02 10.15
N SER A 40 6.92 -9.74 11.26
CA SER A 40 6.09 -10.75 11.92
C SER A 40 4.96 -11.27 11.01
N PRO A 41 4.50 -12.53 11.17
CA PRO A 41 3.43 -13.11 10.36
C PRO A 41 2.14 -12.26 10.35
N ALA A 42 1.77 -11.68 11.50
CA ALA A 42 0.59 -10.81 11.62
C ALA A 42 0.73 -9.54 10.76
N HIS A 43 1.91 -8.89 10.76
CA HIS A 43 2.15 -7.73 9.91
C HIS A 43 2.19 -8.10 8.42
N ARG A 44 2.76 -9.26 8.06
CA ARG A 44 2.74 -9.76 6.68
C ARG A 44 1.32 -9.98 6.18
N ALA A 45 0.46 -10.58 7.00
CA ALA A 45 -0.95 -10.80 6.66
C ALA A 45 -1.71 -9.48 6.48
N LEU A 46 -1.51 -8.51 7.37
CA LEU A 46 -2.10 -7.17 7.25
C LEU A 46 -1.63 -6.44 5.98
N LEU A 47 -0.35 -6.56 5.65
CA LEU A 47 0.21 -5.95 4.45
C LEU A 47 -0.30 -6.62 3.17
N ALA A 48 -0.44 -7.95 3.17
CA ALA A 48 -1.03 -8.67 2.05
C ALA A 48 -2.49 -8.23 1.77
N ASP A 49 -3.33 -8.14 2.81
CA ASP A 49 -4.71 -7.61 2.69
C ASP A 49 -4.72 -6.14 2.25
N ALA A 50 -3.75 -5.34 2.71
CA ALA A 50 -3.61 -3.96 2.27
C ALA A 50 -3.28 -3.87 0.77
N LEU A 51 -2.42 -4.74 0.24
CA LEU A 51 -2.05 -4.79 -1.18
C LEU A 51 -3.24 -5.14 -2.08
N ASP A 52 -4.23 -5.89 -1.58
CA ASP A 52 -5.46 -6.21 -2.32
C ASP A 52 -6.41 -5.01 -2.45
N ARG A 53 -6.23 -3.98 -1.61
CA ARG A 53 -7.04 -2.75 -1.62
C ARG A 53 -6.32 -1.59 -2.30
N VAL A 54 -5.13 -1.80 -2.85
CA VAL A 54 -4.36 -0.76 -3.52
C VAL A 54 -5.11 -0.29 -4.78
N PRO A 55 -5.28 1.04 -4.99
CA PRO A 55 -5.93 1.55 -6.18
C PRO A 55 -5.23 1.12 -7.47
N ALA A 56 -6.01 0.88 -8.53
CA ALA A 56 -5.49 0.50 -9.86
C ALA A 56 -4.57 1.55 -10.50
N THR A 57 -4.50 2.76 -9.94
CA THR A 57 -3.56 3.82 -10.34
C THR A 57 -2.11 3.53 -9.93
N ILE A 58 -1.89 2.59 -9.01
CA ILE A 58 -0.54 2.16 -8.61
C ILE A 58 -0.03 1.09 -9.59
N PRO A 59 1.26 1.12 -9.98
CA PRO A 59 1.81 0.16 -10.93
C PRO A 59 1.65 -1.29 -10.45
N VAL A 60 0.95 -2.11 -11.24
CA VAL A 60 0.69 -3.52 -10.92
C VAL A 60 1.98 -4.33 -10.67
N GLY A 61 3.06 -4.02 -11.38
CA GLY A 61 4.35 -4.68 -11.20
C GLY A 61 4.99 -4.43 -9.83
N LEU A 62 4.77 -3.24 -9.25
CA LEU A 62 5.22 -2.92 -7.89
C LEU A 62 4.44 -3.74 -6.86
N VAL A 63 3.12 -3.80 -7.00
CA VAL A 63 2.24 -4.58 -6.11
C VAL A 63 2.58 -6.08 -6.20
N GLN A 64 2.77 -6.61 -7.40
CA GLN A 64 3.16 -8.03 -7.59
C GLN A 64 4.53 -8.33 -6.96
N ARG A 65 5.52 -7.45 -7.12
CA ARG A 65 6.84 -7.62 -6.50
C ARG A 65 6.74 -7.72 -4.98
N LEU A 66 5.97 -6.83 -4.36
CA LEU A 66 5.73 -6.85 -2.92
C LEU A 66 5.01 -8.13 -2.48
N ARG A 67 3.99 -8.59 -3.23
CA ARG A 67 3.32 -9.87 -2.95
C ARG A 67 4.28 -11.05 -2.99
N VAL A 68 5.17 -11.10 -3.98
CA VAL A 68 6.20 -12.16 -4.08
C VAL A 68 7.14 -12.09 -2.88
N ALA A 69 7.66 -10.89 -2.54
CA ALA A 69 8.55 -10.71 -1.41
C ALA A 69 7.92 -11.18 -0.07
N LEU A 70 6.61 -10.94 0.11
CA LEU A 70 5.87 -11.41 1.29
C LEU A 70 5.66 -12.93 1.30
N ALA A 71 5.49 -13.55 0.14
CA ALA A 71 5.26 -15.00 0.01
C ALA A 71 6.55 -15.82 0.10
N THR A 72 7.72 -15.24 -0.17
CA THR A 72 9.01 -15.94 -0.08
C THR A 72 9.54 -16.11 1.35
N VAL A 73 8.85 -15.58 2.36
CA VAL A 73 9.28 -15.76 3.75
C VAL A 73 8.78 -17.11 4.28
N PRO A 74 9.68 -18.06 4.66
CA PRO A 74 9.29 -19.41 5.05
C PRO A 74 8.25 -19.42 6.19
N GLU A 75 7.21 -20.24 6.04
CA GLU A 75 6.15 -20.45 7.04
C GLU A 75 6.64 -21.13 8.34
N GLU A 76 7.92 -21.50 8.44
CA GLU A 76 8.50 -22.29 9.54
C GLU A 76 8.52 -21.59 10.93
N VAL A 77 7.87 -20.44 11.09
CA VAL A 77 7.70 -19.74 12.39
C VAL A 77 6.22 -19.46 12.73
N ALA A 78 5.27 -19.78 11.84
CA ALA A 78 3.85 -19.47 12.05
C ALA A 78 3.14 -20.38 13.09
N ASP A 79 3.75 -21.50 13.48
CA ASP A 79 3.19 -22.50 14.43
C ASP A 79 3.60 -22.30 15.90
N ALA A 80 4.36 -21.25 16.22
CA ALA A 80 4.79 -20.99 17.60
C ALA A 80 3.76 -20.18 18.44
N VAL A 81 2.67 -19.69 17.82
CA VAL A 81 1.62 -18.90 18.50
C VAL A 81 0.25 -19.22 17.88
N ALA A 82 -0.28 -20.40 18.20
CA ALA A 82 -1.71 -20.65 18.31
C ALA A 82 -2.10 -20.62 19.79
#